data_AF-A0A8S3ABH2-F1
#
_entry.id   AF-A0A8S3ABH2-F1
#
_cell.length_a   1.000
_cell.length_b   1.000
_cell.length_c   1.000
_cell.angle_alpha   90.00
_cell.angle_beta   90.00
_cell.angle_gamma   90.00
#
_symmetry.space_group_name_H-M   'P 1'
#
loop_
_entity.id
_entity.type
_entity.pdbx_description
1 polymer ?
#
loop_
_entity_poly.entity_id
_entity_poly.type
_entity_poly.pdbx_seq_one_letter_code
_entity_poly.pdbx_strand_id
1 'polypeptide(L)'
;DKGRDNANNIDLNRDFPSVNLTANNQKLNSAIIDNKQIPNRFNNLNSKHLEPEVRAVMHWSIVYPFVLSANLHGGAIVANYPYDINLENKDGIYSETADDSTFQMLART
;
A
#
# COMPACT_ATOMS: atom_id res chain seq x y z
N ASP A 1 20.79 -11.88 0.02
CA ASP A 1 21.08 -10.60 0.70
C ASP A 1 20.84 -10.72 2.20
N LYS A 2 21.90 -10.68 3.02
CA LYS A 2 21.74 -10.64 4.47
C LYS A 2 21.35 -9.21 4.87
N GLY A 3 20.24 -9.05 5.59
CA GLY A 3 19.79 -7.76 6.14
C GLY A 3 18.68 -7.03 5.37
N ARG A 4 18.08 -7.65 4.35
CA ARG A 4 16.90 -7.10 3.65
C ARG A 4 15.63 -7.25 4.49
N ASP A 5 15.43 -8.45 5.02
CA ASP A 5 14.29 -8.79 5.86
C ASP A 5 14.57 -8.38 7.32
N ASN A 6 13.54 -8.30 8.15
CA ASN A 6 13.69 -7.99 9.57
C ASN A 6 14.29 -9.17 10.39
N ALA A 7 14.34 -9.03 11.72
CA ALA A 7 14.90 -10.05 12.60
C ALA A 7 14.18 -11.42 12.54
N ASN A 8 12.93 -11.44 12.06
CA ASN A 8 12.13 -12.66 11.88
C ASN A 8 12.19 -13.18 10.43
N ASN A 9 13.06 -12.63 9.59
CA ASN A 9 13.16 -12.92 8.15
C ASN A 9 11.86 -12.59 7.37
N ILE A 10 11.16 -11.53 7.77
CA ILE A 10 9.98 -11.01 7.07
C ILE A 10 10.34 -9.74 6.29
N ASP A 11 9.85 -9.68 5.04
CA ASP A 11 9.90 -8.49 4.21
C ASP A 11 8.87 -7.45 4.69
N LEU A 12 9.35 -6.39 5.34
CA LEU A 12 8.48 -5.33 5.86
C LEU A 12 7.68 -4.62 4.76
N ASN A 13 8.20 -4.52 3.52
CA ASN A 13 7.48 -3.94 2.39
C ASN A 13 6.49 -4.92 1.73
N ARG A 14 6.28 -6.09 2.33
CA ARG A 14 5.22 -7.06 1.96
C ARG A 14 4.31 -7.40 3.15
N ASP A 15 4.60 -6.85 4.33
CA ASP A 15 3.86 -7.15 5.54
C ASP A 15 2.70 -6.16 5.83
N PHE A 16 2.64 -5.01 5.15
CA PHE A 16 1.47 -4.12 5.25
C PHE A 16 0.17 -4.81 4.77
N PRO A 17 -1.00 -4.47 5.35
CA PRO A 17 -2.27 -4.95 4.86
C PRO A 17 -2.55 -4.46 3.43
N SER A 18 -2.87 -5.39 2.53
CA SER A 18 -3.27 -5.06 1.16
C SER A 18 -4.79 -4.96 1.03
N VAL A 19 -5.24 -4.10 0.13
CA VAL A 19 -6.65 -4.00 -0.25
C VAL A 19 -7.01 -5.26 -1.04
N ASN A 20 -8.13 -5.89 -0.69
CA ASN A 20 -8.70 -6.98 -1.46
C ASN A 20 -9.29 -6.43 -2.77
N LEU A 21 -8.50 -6.49 -3.84
CA LEU A 21 -8.91 -6.01 -5.16
C LEU A 21 -9.95 -6.93 -5.82
N THR A 22 -9.99 -8.22 -5.49
CA THR A 22 -10.92 -9.20 -6.09
C THR A 22 -12.33 -9.14 -5.48
N ALA A 23 -12.47 -8.90 -4.18
CA ALA A 23 -13.76 -8.77 -3.49
C ALA A 23 -14.54 -7.50 -3.90
N ASN A 24 -13.83 -6.45 -4.35
CA ASN A 24 -14.46 -5.18 -4.73
C ASN A 24 -15.10 -5.20 -6.13
N ASN A 25 -14.80 -6.19 -6.97
CA ASN A 25 -15.38 -6.30 -8.33
C ASN A 25 -16.87 -6.69 -8.33
N GLN A 26 -17.44 -7.19 -7.23
CA GLN A 26 -18.90 -7.38 -7.15
C GLN A 26 -19.67 -6.11 -6.72
N LYS A 27 -18.98 -5.04 -6.30
CA LYS A 27 -19.62 -3.83 -5.73
C LYS A 27 -19.16 -2.49 -6.31
N LEU A 28 -18.32 -2.48 -7.35
CA LEU A 28 -17.88 -1.23 -7.99
C LEU A 28 -18.91 -0.61 -8.94
N ASN A 29 -20.06 -1.25 -9.18
CA ASN A 29 -21.10 -0.69 -10.04
C ASN A 29 -22.12 0.21 -9.33
N SER A 30 -22.10 0.37 -8.00
CA SER A 30 -23.20 1.11 -7.32
C SER A 30 -23.01 1.46 -5.85
N ALA A 31 -21.85 1.97 -5.40
CA ALA A 31 -21.79 2.55 -4.06
C ALA A 31 -20.80 3.72 -3.96
N ILE A 32 -21.38 4.91 -3.89
CA ILE A 32 -20.88 6.10 -3.21
C ILE A 32 -19.98 5.71 -2.03
N ILE A 33 -18.77 6.28 -2.02
CA ILE A 33 -17.70 6.05 -1.04
C ILE A 33 -18.24 6.37 0.37
N ASP A 34 -18.67 5.35 1.11
CA ASP A 34 -18.91 5.45 2.54
C ASP A 34 -17.67 4.93 3.28
N ASN A 35 -16.95 5.82 3.97
CA ASN A 35 -15.76 5.54 4.77
C ASN A 35 -15.98 4.46 5.85
N LYS A 36 -17.23 4.04 6.10
CA LYS A 36 -17.57 2.96 7.02
C LYS A 36 -17.19 1.55 6.53
N GLN A 37 -16.90 1.35 5.23
CA GLN A 37 -16.55 0.02 4.69
C GLN A 37 -15.04 -0.26 4.65
N ILE A 38 -14.18 0.69 5.03
CA ILE A 38 -12.72 0.57 5.01
C ILE A 38 -12.19 -0.69 5.72
N PRO A 39 -12.70 -1.10 6.91
CA PRO A 39 -12.22 -2.31 7.59
C PRO A 39 -12.45 -3.60 6.79
N ASN A 40 -13.52 -3.66 5.99
CA ASN A 40 -13.89 -4.82 5.19
C ASN A 40 -13.11 -4.91 3.87
N ARG A 41 -12.35 -3.86 3.51
CA ARG A 41 -11.56 -3.80 2.27
C ARG A 41 -10.17 -4.40 2.43
N PHE A 42 -9.66 -4.52 3.65
CA PHE A 42 -8.35 -5.08 3.91
C PHE A 42 -8.46 -6.57 4.20
N ASN A 43 -7.56 -7.36 3.62
CA ASN A 43 -7.51 -8.78 3.90
C ASN A 43 -7.21 -9.01 5.38
N ASN A 44 -8.22 -9.50 6.10
CA ASN A 44 -8.10 -10.18 7.39
C ASN A 44 -7.21 -9.46 8.43
N LEU A 45 -7.40 -8.14 8.59
CA LEU A 45 -6.64 -7.31 9.56
C LEU A 45 -6.58 -7.89 10.97
N ASN A 46 -7.65 -8.60 11.38
CA ASN A 46 -7.77 -9.16 12.72
C ASN A 46 -7.06 -10.51 12.90
N SER A 47 -6.63 -11.18 11.81
CA SER A 47 -5.96 -12.49 11.88
C SER A 47 -4.56 -12.49 11.27
N LYS A 48 -4.17 -11.44 10.54
CA LYS A 48 -2.80 -11.29 10.05
C LYS A 48 -1.87 -10.90 11.21
N HIS A 49 -0.87 -11.74 11.47
CA HIS A 49 0.26 -11.33 12.30
C HIS A 49 1.04 -10.24 11.55
N LEU A 50 1.21 -9.08 12.17
CA LEU A 50 2.01 -7.98 11.64
C LEU A 50 3.27 -7.84 12.49
N GLU A 51 4.39 -7.65 11.82
CA GLU A 51 5.68 -7.40 12.46
C GLU A 51 5.61 -6.11 13.29
N PRO A 52 6.37 -6.03 14.40
CA PRO A 52 6.31 -4.89 15.31
C PRO A 52 6.67 -3.56 14.63
N GLU A 53 7.56 -3.58 13.64
CA GLU A 53 7.94 -2.41 12.84
C GLU A 53 6.76 -1.89 12.02
N VAL A 54 6.02 -2.78 11.35
CA VAL A 54 4.85 -2.42 10.53
C VAL A 54 3.75 -1.85 11.41
N ARG A 55 3.49 -2.45 12.58
CA ARG A 55 2.53 -1.93 13.56
C ARG A 55 2.91 -0.54 14.06
N ALA A 56 4.19 -0.30 14.33
CA ALA A 56 4.67 1.00 14.79
C ALA A 56 4.45 2.09 13.74
N VAL A 57 4.76 1.80 12.47
CA VAL A 57 4.55 2.74 11.34
C VAL A 57 3.06 2.99 11.10
N MET A 58 2.22 1.95 11.14
CA MET A 58 0.76 2.11 11.03
C MET A 58 0.17 2.96 12.16
N HIS A 59 0.63 2.75 13.40
CA HIS A 59 0.18 3.56 14.52
C HIS A 59 0.66 5.01 14.36
N TRP A 60 1.92 5.22 13.99
CA TRP A 60 2.50 6.54 13.76
C TRP A 60 1.75 7.33 12.68
N SER A 61 1.35 6.67 11.59
CA SER A 61 0.61 7.32 10.49
C SER A 61 -0.83 7.71 10.85
N ILE A 62 -1.44 7.04 11.84
CA ILE A 62 -2.77 7.39 12.35
C ILE A 62 -2.69 8.55 13.35
N VAL A 63 -1.62 8.58 14.17
CA VAL A 63 -1.47 9.57 15.24
C VAL A 63 -1.13 10.96 14.70
N TYR A 64 -0.40 11.04 13.58
CA TYR A 64 0.00 12.32 12.99
C TYR A 64 -0.65 12.51 11.61
N PRO A 65 -1.14 13.73 11.29
CA PRO A 65 -1.80 14.01 10.01
C PRO A 65 -0.77 14.23 8.90
N PHE A 66 -0.09 13.17 8.46
CA PHE A 66 0.81 13.25 7.31
C PHE A 66 0.01 13.63 6.04
N VAL A 67 0.49 14.64 5.32
CA VAL A 67 -0.08 15.08 4.04
C VAL A 67 0.70 14.51 2.86
N LEU A 68 2.02 14.42 2.99
CA LEU A 68 2.95 13.87 2.00
C LEU A 68 4.00 13.01 2.71
N SER A 69 4.40 11.92 2.07
CA SER A 69 5.46 11.03 2.57
C SER A 69 6.26 10.43 1.42
N ALA A 70 7.45 9.93 1.73
CA ALA A 70 8.29 9.17 0.82
C ALA A 70 8.98 8.04 1.59
N ASN A 71 9.11 6.88 0.96
CA ASN A 71 9.95 5.79 1.43
C ASN A 71 11.21 5.70 0.56
N LEU A 72 12.35 5.34 1.15
CA LEU A 72 13.64 5.30 0.44
C LEU A 72 14.10 3.85 0.32
N HIS A 73 14.44 3.45 -0.91
CA HIS A 73 14.88 2.10 -1.24
C HIS A 73 16.18 2.14 -2.05
N GLY A 74 17.02 1.12 -1.88
CA GLY A 74 18.17 0.85 -2.77
C GLY A 74 17.84 -0.24 -3.79
N GLY A 75 18.56 -0.25 -4.91
CA GLY A 75 18.45 -1.29 -5.95
C GLY A 75 18.12 -0.77 -7.35
N ALA A 76 17.58 0.45 -7.45
CA ALA A 76 17.33 1.15 -8.71
C ALA A 76 17.38 2.68 -8.49
N ILE A 77 17.49 3.44 -9.58
CA ILE A 77 17.41 4.92 -9.57
C ILE A 77 16.10 5.31 -10.27
N VAL A 78 15.03 5.40 -9.50
CA VAL A 78 13.68 5.70 -9.99
C VAL A 78 12.83 6.26 -8.84
N ALA A 79 11.90 7.15 -9.16
CA ALA A 79 10.81 7.53 -8.25
C ALA A 79 9.58 6.67 -8.55
N ASN A 80 9.30 5.70 -7.68
CA ASN A 80 8.11 4.85 -7.79
C ASN A 80 6.92 5.51 -7.09
N TYR A 81 5.74 5.44 -7.71
CA TYR A 81 4.51 6.03 -7.19
C TYR A 81 3.33 5.04 -7.33
N PRO A 82 2.26 5.21 -6.55
CA PRO A 82 1.14 4.27 -6.55
C PRO A 82 0.44 4.12 -7.91
N TYR A 83 -0.19 2.99 -8.20
CA TYR A 83 -0.27 1.78 -7.37
C TYR A 83 0.88 0.78 -7.62
N ASP A 84 1.34 0.11 -6.56
CA ASP A 84 2.37 -0.94 -6.63
C ASP A 84 1.84 -2.31 -7.11
N ILE A 85 0.51 -2.48 -7.18
CA ILE A 85 -0.16 -3.70 -7.63
C ILE A 85 -1.30 -3.35 -8.58
N ASN A 86 -1.62 -4.27 -9.48
CA ASN A 86 -2.80 -4.20 -10.36
C ASN A 86 -3.79 -5.33 -10.05
N LEU A 87 -4.98 -5.25 -10.63
CA LEU A 87 -6.05 -6.26 -10.48
C LEU A 87 -5.61 -7.68 -10.84
N GLU A 88 -4.66 -7.82 -11.77
CA GLU A 88 -4.13 -9.10 -12.21
C GLU A 88 -2.91 -9.56 -11.39
N ASN A 89 -2.39 -8.71 -10.51
CA ASN A 89 -1.15 -8.92 -9.74
C ASN A 89 0.03 -9.37 -10.63
N LYS A 90 0.20 -8.72 -11.80
CA LYS A 90 1.27 -9.01 -12.78
C LYS A 90 2.23 -7.84 -12.96
N ASP A 91 3.49 -8.14 -13.21
CA ASP A 91 4.49 -7.10 -13.48
C ASP A 91 4.22 -6.39 -14.82
N GLY A 92 4.66 -5.13 -14.92
CA GLY A 92 4.63 -4.36 -16.17
C GLY A 92 3.27 -3.82 -16.59
N ILE A 93 2.22 -3.99 -15.76
CA ILE A 93 0.90 -3.43 -16.02
C ILE A 93 0.75 -2.12 -15.25
N TYR A 94 0.45 -1.04 -15.99
CA TYR A 94 0.13 0.26 -15.39
C TYR A 94 -1.16 0.20 -14.58
N SER A 95 -1.13 0.74 -13.36
CA SER A 95 -2.28 0.77 -12.46
C SER A 95 -2.50 2.18 -11.93
N GLU A 96 -3.38 2.90 -12.62
CA GLU A 96 -3.66 4.32 -12.38
C GLU A 96 -4.38 4.56 -11.04
N THR A 97 -4.02 5.66 -10.37
CA THR A 97 -4.75 6.17 -9.20
C THR A 97 -5.71 7.30 -9.59
N ALA A 98 -6.66 7.66 -8.73
CA ALA A 98 -7.51 8.83 -8.99
C ALA A 98 -6.72 10.15 -9.05
N ASP A 99 -5.53 10.20 -8.44
CA ASP A 99 -4.65 11.37 -8.33
C ASP A 99 -3.35 11.21 -9.15
N ASP A 100 -3.41 10.42 -10.22
CA ASP A 100 -2.24 9.98 -10.98
C ASP A 100 -1.37 11.14 -11.50
N SER A 101 -1.99 12.19 -12.01
CA SER A 101 -1.27 13.38 -12.50
C SER A 101 -0.50 14.10 -11.39
N THR A 102 -1.05 14.15 -10.17
CA THR A 102 -0.38 14.71 -8.99
C THR A 102 0.83 13.86 -8.62
N PHE A 103 0.70 12.53 -8.61
CA PHE A 103 1.82 11.63 -8.32
C PHE A 103 2.92 11.72 -9.37
N GLN A 104 2.58 11.78 -10.66
CA GLN A 104 3.56 11.99 -11.72
C GLN A 104 4.31 13.33 -11.56
N MET A 105 3.62 14.40 -11.15
CA MET A 105 4.27 15.68 -10.85
C MET A 105 5.24 15.56 -9.68
N LEU A 106 4.81 14.94 -8.58
CA LEU A 106 5.66 14.73 -7.39
C LEU A 106 6.90 13.88 -7.70
N ALA A 107 6.75 12.84 -8.52
CA ALA A 107 7.85 11.95 -8.91
C ALA A 107 8.89 12.60 -9.86
N ARG A 108 8.54 13.72 -10.49
CA ARG A 108 9.40 14.46 -11.43
C ARG A 108 10.05 15.72 -10.82
N THR A 109 9.70 16.04 -9.58
CA THR A 109 10.26 17.20 -8.84
C THR A 109 11.63 16.85 -8.26
#